data_AF-A0A7C6F7X1-F1
#
_entry.id   AF-A0A7C6F7X1-F1
#
_cell.length_a   1.000
_cell.length_b   1.000
_cell.length_c   1.000
_cell.angle_alpha   90.00
_cell.angle_beta   90.00
_cell.angle_gamma   90.00
#
_symmetry.space_group_name_H-M   'P 1'
#
loop_
_entity.id
_entity.type
_entity.pdbx_description
1 polymer ?
#
loop_
_entity_poly.entity_id
_entity_poly.type
_entity_poly.pdbx_seq_one_letter_code
_entity_poly.pdbx_strand_id
1 'polypeptide(L)'
;MSQNPQAAGRRGFFKRLMALAGASAAAPAGAAAQPAPPESFDLLPPYARAQNYRSLKQSSYDRSGGNADRWQIPPGGTQEVFNSSGPGIISHIWFTISAPSAMHLKEIVLRMYWEGNAKPSVEAPIGDFFGLNLGQYQIYQSAYLACSPGRSLNCYFAMPFRRSARITVTNEGAQQVGAFYSNIDYMLVEALPRDAMYFHAQYRQASPCTANTAGKLNPDGKLNYVYAEARGRGQILGCTLGVLLNADGWMGEGDDMIFIDDETKPVIIGTGSEDYFLGSWNFGGRDGATPFA
;
A
#
# COMPACT_ATOMS: atom_id res chain seq x y z
N MET A 1 -58.77 -6.81 -2.76
CA MET A 1 -58.93 -5.35 -2.60
C MET A 1 -57.72 -4.87 -1.81
N SER A 2 -56.90 -3.91 -2.20
CA SER A 2 -56.90 -2.95 -3.30
C SER A 2 -55.44 -2.50 -3.51
N GLN A 3 -55.08 -2.37 -4.78
CA GLN A 3 -54.07 -1.57 -5.49
C GLN A 3 -52.78 -1.03 -4.82
N ASN A 4 -51.75 -1.13 -5.66
CA ASN A 4 -50.41 -0.53 -5.65
C ASN A 4 -50.46 1.02 -5.81
N PRO A 5 -49.36 1.78 -5.63
CA PRO A 5 -48.51 2.04 -6.80
C PRO A 5 -46.99 2.17 -6.57
N GLN A 6 -46.27 1.58 -7.53
CA GLN A 6 -45.01 1.95 -8.20
C GLN A 6 -44.19 3.17 -7.70
N ALA A 7 -42.87 2.94 -7.57
CA ALA A 7 -41.85 3.98 -7.76
C ALA A 7 -40.64 3.44 -8.58
N ALA A 8 -40.60 3.93 -9.83
CA ALA A 8 -39.43 4.29 -10.64
C ALA A 8 -38.30 3.28 -10.90
N GLY A 9 -38.40 2.56 -12.03
CA GLY A 9 -37.28 1.93 -12.72
C GLY A 9 -36.37 2.97 -13.40
N ARG A 10 -35.05 2.85 -13.19
CA ARG A 10 -34.02 3.68 -13.85
C ARG A 10 -33.67 3.10 -15.24
N ARG A 11 -34.16 3.80 -16.27
CA ARG A 11 -33.61 4.02 -17.63
C ARG A 11 -33.06 2.81 -18.40
N GLY A 12 -33.97 2.11 -19.10
CA GLY A 12 -33.63 1.33 -20.29
C GLY A 12 -33.48 2.25 -21.51
N PHE A 13 -32.29 2.25 -22.13
CA PHE A 13 -31.98 3.02 -23.33
C PHE A 13 -32.43 2.22 -24.57
N PHE A 14 -33.70 2.34 -24.97
CA PHE A 14 -34.19 1.78 -26.23
C PHE A 14 -34.41 2.87 -27.27
N LYS A 15 -33.62 2.77 -28.35
CA LYS A 15 -33.77 3.50 -29.60
C LYS A 15 -35.12 3.16 -30.26
N ARG A 16 -35.91 4.17 -30.59
CA ARG A 16 -36.88 4.14 -31.70
C ARG A 16 -36.82 5.47 -32.42
N LEU A 17 -36.47 5.45 -33.70
CA LEU A 17 -36.78 6.53 -34.63
C LEU A 17 -37.43 5.88 -35.84
N MET A 18 -38.71 6.17 -36.05
CA MET A 18 -39.40 5.90 -37.32
C MET A 18 -39.22 7.10 -38.23
N ALA A 19 -38.99 6.80 -39.51
CA ALA A 19 -38.81 7.74 -40.58
C ALA A 19 -40.12 8.48 -40.92
N LEU A 20 -39.98 9.75 -41.30
CA LEU A 20 -40.91 10.42 -42.20
C LEU A 20 -40.08 11.26 -43.18
N ALA A 21 -40.20 10.89 -44.45
CA ALA A 21 -39.57 11.53 -45.58
C ALA A 21 -40.28 12.87 -45.88
N GLY A 22 -39.48 13.92 -46.02
CA GLY A 22 -39.88 15.22 -46.52
C GLY A 22 -38.66 15.89 -47.12
N ALA A 23 -38.40 15.63 -48.40
CA ALA A 23 -37.24 16.14 -49.11
C ALA A 23 -37.40 17.64 -49.40
N SER A 24 -36.49 18.45 -48.86
CA SER A 24 -36.02 19.67 -49.50
C SER A 24 -34.50 19.58 -49.53
N ALA A 25 -33.95 19.36 -50.72
CA ALA A 25 -32.53 19.20 -50.94
C ALA A 25 -31.84 20.58 -50.87
N ALA A 26 -31.54 21.04 -49.67
CA ALA A 26 -30.43 21.96 -49.47
C ALA A 26 -29.14 21.13 -49.57
N ALA A 27 -28.30 21.43 -50.56
CA ALA A 27 -26.97 20.84 -50.65
C ALA A 27 -26.27 21.06 -49.30
N PRO A 28 -25.69 20.01 -48.67
CA PRO A 28 -24.99 20.20 -47.42
C PRO A 28 -23.85 21.16 -47.70
N ALA A 29 -23.90 22.34 -47.08
CA ALA A 29 -22.75 23.24 -47.02
C ALA A 29 -21.56 22.36 -46.61
N GLY A 30 -20.55 22.27 -47.47
CA GLY A 30 -19.44 21.35 -47.30
C GLY A 30 -18.89 21.50 -45.90
N ALA A 31 -19.15 20.51 -45.04
CA ALA A 31 -18.57 20.47 -43.72
C ALA A 31 -17.08 20.35 -43.96
N ALA A 32 -16.35 21.45 -43.75
CA ALA A 32 -14.90 21.43 -43.78
C ALA A 32 -14.46 20.28 -42.87
N ALA A 33 -13.74 19.31 -43.43
CA ALA A 33 -13.27 18.17 -42.66
C ALA A 33 -12.51 18.71 -41.45
N GLN A 34 -12.92 18.28 -40.25
CA GLN A 34 -12.15 18.63 -39.06
C GLN A 34 -10.71 18.15 -39.29
N PRO A 35 -9.71 19.02 -39.04
CA PRO A 35 -8.32 18.61 -39.16
C PRO A 35 -8.09 17.36 -38.32
N ALA A 36 -7.32 16.42 -38.86
CA ALA A 36 -7.01 15.18 -38.15
C ALA A 36 -6.43 15.52 -36.78
N PRO A 37 -6.92 14.88 -35.70
CA PRO A 37 -6.40 15.14 -34.37
C PRO A 37 -4.90 14.84 -34.34
N PRO A 38 -4.11 15.65 -33.62
CA PRO A 38 -2.66 15.46 -33.53
C PRO A 38 -2.33 14.14 -32.80
N GLU A 39 -1.27 13.45 -33.23
CA GLU A 39 -0.84 12.17 -32.65
C GLU A 39 -0.38 12.31 -31.18
N SER A 40 0.15 13.48 -30.81
CA SER A 40 0.44 13.85 -29.43
C SER A 40 -0.12 15.26 -29.13
N PHE A 41 -0.57 15.45 -27.90
CA PHE A 41 -1.12 16.73 -27.46
C PHE A 41 -0.73 16.99 -26.01
N ASP A 42 0.48 17.49 -25.80
CA ASP A 42 1.15 17.50 -24.49
C ASP A 42 0.47 18.41 -23.45
N LEU A 43 -0.47 19.26 -23.86
CA LEU A 43 -1.28 20.09 -22.95
C LEU A 43 -2.34 19.29 -22.19
N LEU A 44 -2.76 18.11 -22.68
CA LEU A 44 -3.76 17.29 -21.99
C LEU A 44 -3.10 16.45 -20.90
N PRO A 45 -3.42 16.69 -19.61
CA PRO A 45 -2.88 15.91 -18.53
C PRO A 45 -3.41 14.46 -18.59
N PRO A 46 -2.69 13.48 -18.01
CA PRO A 46 -3.09 12.07 -18.08
C PRO A 46 -4.53 11.80 -17.62
N TYR A 47 -5.02 12.49 -16.59
CA TYR A 47 -6.38 12.32 -16.06
C TYR A 47 -7.49 12.77 -17.03
N ALA A 48 -7.17 13.61 -18.02
CA ALA A 48 -8.12 14.09 -19.03
C ALA A 48 -8.14 13.21 -20.29
N ARG A 49 -7.38 12.10 -20.30
CA ARG A 49 -7.30 11.17 -21.44
C ARG A 49 -8.20 9.97 -21.22
N ALA A 50 -8.61 9.34 -22.33
CA ALA A 50 -9.25 8.04 -22.28
C ALA A 50 -8.29 7.01 -21.66
N GLN A 51 -8.78 6.27 -20.67
CA GLN A 51 -7.99 5.26 -19.96
C GLN A 51 -8.25 3.87 -20.55
N ASN A 52 -7.24 3.02 -20.54
CA ASN A 52 -7.29 1.63 -21.02
C ASN A 52 -7.37 0.60 -19.89
N TYR A 53 -7.85 1.02 -18.71
CA TYR A 53 -7.97 0.19 -17.52
C TYR A 53 -9.35 0.34 -16.89
N ARG A 54 -9.72 -0.61 -16.04
CA ARG A 54 -10.92 -0.53 -15.20
C ARG A 54 -10.54 -0.19 -13.78
N SER A 55 -10.88 1.02 -13.32
CA SER A 55 -10.70 1.45 -11.93
C SER A 55 -11.75 0.81 -11.04
N LEU A 56 -11.33 0.23 -9.92
CA LEU A 56 -12.16 -0.51 -9.00
C LEU A 56 -11.76 -0.21 -7.55
N LYS A 57 -12.69 -0.47 -6.62
CA LYS A 57 -12.45 -0.43 -5.18
C LYS A 57 -13.05 -1.68 -4.55
N GLN A 58 -12.29 -2.33 -3.67
CA GLN A 58 -12.81 -3.32 -2.72
C GLN A 58 -12.77 -2.71 -1.33
N SER A 59 -13.90 -2.70 -0.63
CA SER A 59 -14.00 -2.11 0.71
C SER A 59 -14.72 -3.02 1.69
N SER A 60 -14.73 -2.61 2.95
CA SER A 60 -15.48 -3.25 4.02
C SER A 60 -16.98 -2.91 4.04
N TYR A 61 -17.51 -2.35 2.94
CA TYR A 61 -18.90 -1.89 2.89
C TYR A 61 -19.91 -2.96 3.27
N ASP A 62 -21.02 -2.51 3.85
CA ASP A 62 -22.15 -3.36 4.21
C ASP A 62 -22.84 -3.85 2.93
N ARG A 63 -22.72 -5.15 2.67
CA ARG A 63 -23.31 -5.79 1.48
C ARG A 63 -24.83 -5.78 1.46
N SER A 64 -25.48 -5.52 2.60
CA SER A 64 -26.93 -5.32 2.66
C SER A 64 -27.36 -3.92 2.18
N GLY A 65 -26.43 -2.97 2.05
CA GLY A 65 -26.69 -1.56 1.81
C GLY A 65 -26.96 -0.75 3.08
N GLY A 66 -26.74 -1.34 4.26
CA GLY A 66 -26.76 -0.65 5.56
C GLY A 66 -25.49 0.17 5.81
N ASN A 67 -25.20 0.43 7.09
CA ASN A 67 -24.07 1.26 7.55
C ASN A 67 -23.07 0.46 8.42
N ALA A 68 -23.17 -0.87 8.42
CA ALA A 68 -22.20 -1.73 9.10
C ALA A 68 -20.96 -1.98 8.23
N ASP A 69 -20.30 -0.90 7.78
CA ASP A 69 -19.20 -0.92 6.80
C ASP A 69 -17.86 -1.39 7.39
N ARG A 70 -17.89 -2.34 8.32
CA ARG A 70 -16.75 -2.85 9.06
C ARG A 70 -16.78 -4.36 9.17
N TRP A 71 -15.60 -4.96 9.32
CA TRP A 71 -15.48 -6.33 9.78
C TRP A 71 -15.16 -6.39 11.28
N GLN A 72 -15.65 -7.43 11.94
CA GLN A 72 -15.18 -7.86 13.25
C GLN A 72 -14.20 -9.01 13.04
N ILE A 73 -13.07 -8.99 13.74
CA ILE A 73 -12.05 -10.04 13.61
C ILE A 73 -11.80 -10.63 15.01
N PRO A 74 -12.29 -11.85 15.32
CA PRO A 74 -12.07 -12.46 16.62
C PRO A 74 -10.59 -12.79 16.85
N PRO A 75 -10.17 -13.06 18.10
CA PRO A 75 -8.84 -13.60 18.40
C PRO A 75 -8.53 -14.85 17.55
N GLY A 76 -7.36 -14.90 16.93
CA GLY A 76 -6.95 -15.94 15.97
C GLY A 76 -7.67 -15.90 14.62
N GLY A 77 -8.65 -15.01 14.46
CA GLY A 77 -9.44 -14.87 13.24
C GLY A 77 -8.65 -14.23 12.10
N THR A 78 -8.92 -14.65 10.88
CA THR A 78 -8.36 -14.06 9.65
C THR A 78 -9.48 -13.53 8.77
N GLN A 79 -9.36 -12.28 8.34
CA GLN A 79 -10.25 -11.63 7.38
C GLN A 79 -9.53 -11.48 6.03
N GLU A 80 -10.13 -11.98 4.96
CA GLU A 80 -9.71 -11.63 3.60
C GLU A 80 -10.20 -10.22 3.27
N VAL A 81 -9.28 -9.27 3.11
CA VAL A 81 -9.60 -7.85 2.88
C VAL A 81 -9.50 -7.48 1.40
N PHE A 82 -8.76 -8.27 0.60
CA PHE A 82 -8.65 -8.12 -0.85
C PHE A 82 -8.55 -9.48 -1.54
N ASN A 83 -9.26 -9.65 -2.66
CA ASN A 83 -9.08 -10.80 -3.54
C ASN A 83 -9.46 -10.43 -4.97
N SER A 84 -8.50 -10.48 -5.88
CA SER A 84 -8.70 -10.13 -7.28
C SER A 84 -7.97 -11.10 -8.20
N SER A 85 -8.59 -11.37 -9.34
CA SER A 85 -8.03 -12.19 -10.41
C SER A 85 -7.83 -11.36 -11.69
N GLY A 86 -6.88 -11.80 -12.50
CA GLY A 86 -6.41 -11.11 -13.69
C GLY A 86 -5.28 -10.11 -13.42
N PRO A 87 -4.75 -9.48 -14.47
CA PRO A 87 -3.69 -8.48 -14.34
C PRO A 87 -4.23 -7.18 -13.75
N GLY A 88 -3.52 -6.64 -12.76
CA GLY A 88 -3.90 -5.38 -12.14
C GLY A 88 -2.80 -4.76 -11.31
N ILE A 89 -3.08 -3.57 -10.79
CA ILE A 89 -2.20 -2.79 -9.92
C ILE A 89 -3.05 -2.27 -8.77
N ILE A 90 -2.69 -2.61 -7.53
CA ILE A 90 -3.21 -1.88 -6.35
C ILE A 90 -2.52 -0.53 -6.31
N SER A 91 -3.29 0.56 -6.23
CA SER A 91 -2.77 1.93 -6.18
C SER A 91 -2.88 2.57 -4.81
N HIS A 92 -3.83 2.11 -4.00
CA HIS A 92 -4.06 2.70 -2.69
C HIS A 92 -4.71 1.70 -1.74
N ILE A 93 -4.23 1.70 -0.50
CA ILE A 93 -4.80 0.97 0.62
C ILE A 93 -5.06 1.97 1.73
N TRP A 94 -6.30 2.01 2.21
CA TRP A 94 -6.68 2.71 3.43
C TRP A 94 -7.29 1.75 4.43
N PHE A 95 -6.85 1.86 5.69
CA PHE A 95 -7.43 1.17 6.83
C PHE A 95 -7.69 2.13 8.00
N THR A 96 -8.72 1.83 8.80
CA THR A 96 -8.79 2.31 10.19
C THR A 96 -9.35 1.21 11.09
N ILE A 97 -8.87 1.19 12.34
CA ILE A 97 -9.02 0.06 13.24
C ILE A 97 -9.51 0.55 14.61
N SER A 98 -10.59 -0.04 15.08
CA SER A 98 -11.06 0.08 16.46
C SER A 98 -10.95 -1.28 17.14
N ALA A 99 -10.03 -1.37 18.09
CA ALA A 99 -9.80 -2.56 18.91
C ALA A 99 -9.50 -2.12 20.36
N PRO A 100 -9.91 -2.92 21.36
CA PRO A 100 -9.68 -2.60 22.76
C PRO A 100 -8.22 -2.76 23.20
N SER A 101 -7.44 -3.64 22.55
CA SER A 101 -6.02 -3.80 22.86
C SER A 101 -5.24 -2.54 22.55
N ALA A 102 -4.41 -2.07 23.48
CA ALA A 102 -3.48 -0.96 23.26
C ALA A 102 -2.39 -1.30 22.23
N MET A 103 -2.10 -2.59 22.04
CA MET A 103 -1.05 -3.09 21.14
C MET A 103 -1.61 -3.69 19.84
N HIS A 104 -2.87 -3.41 19.48
CA HIS A 104 -3.50 -3.99 18.29
C HIS A 104 -2.70 -3.74 16.99
N LEU A 105 -1.93 -2.66 16.90
CA LEU A 105 -1.04 -2.38 15.76
C LEU A 105 0.12 -3.40 15.63
N LYS A 106 0.53 -4.04 16.73
CA LYS A 106 1.54 -5.12 16.75
C LYS A 106 0.92 -6.52 16.69
N GLU A 107 -0.35 -6.65 17.08
CA GLU A 107 -1.07 -7.94 17.17
C GLU A 107 -1.82 -8.30 15.88
N ILE A 108 -2.17 -7.31 15.07
CA ILE A 108 -2.87 -7.52 13.80
C ILE A 108 -1.83 -7.67 12.69
N VAL A 109 -1.76 -8.82 12.03
CA VAL A 109 -0.77 -9.13 11.00
C VAL A 109 -1.37 -9.01 9.60
N LEU A 110 -0.76 -8.18 8.76
CA LEU A 110 -1.09 -7.99 7.36
C LEU A 110 -0.26 -8.95 6.49
N ARG A 111 -0.94 -9.69 5.61
CA ARG A 111 -0.30 -10.60 4.66
C ARG A 111 -0.78 -10.33 3.24
N MET A 112 0.14 -10.25 2.28
CA MET A 112 -0.18 -10.12 0.86
C MET A 112 0.45 -11.26 0.05
N TYR A 113 -0.34 -11.83 -0.86
CA TYR A 113 0.03 -12.98 -1.68
C TYR A 113 -0.16 -12.61 -3.14
N TRP A 114 0.91 -12.77 -3.92
CA TRP A 114 0.87 -12.58 -5.37
C TRP A 114 0.81 -13.92 -6.07
N GLU A 115 0.12 -13.98 -7.21
CA GLU A 115 0.21 -15.09 -8.17
C GLU A 115 -0.23 -16.46 -7.63
N GLY A 116 -1.00 -16.48 -6.53
CA GLY A 116 -1.41 -17.70 -5.83
C GLY A 116 -0.31 -18.36 -5.01
N ASN A 117 0.79 -17.65 -4.70
CA ASN A 117 1.87 -18.17 -3.88
C ASN A 117 1.36 -18.52 -2.46
N ALA A 118 1.77 -19.67 -1.94
CA ALA A 118 1.43 -20.11 -0.59
C ALA A 118 2.13 -19.28 0.49
N LYS A 119 3.36 -18.82 0.23
CA LYS A 119 4.09 -17.92 1.12
C LYS A 119 3.74 -16.46 0.80
N PRO A 120 3.46 -15.62 1.80
CA PRO A 120 3.19 -14.22 1.57
C PRO A 120 4.46 -13.48 1.12
N SER A 121 4.30 -12.53 0.20
CA SER A 121 5.36 -11.61 -0.23
C SER A 121 5.48 -10.38 0.67
N VAL A 122 4.39 -10.05 1.38
CA VAL A 122 4.34 -9.05 2.44
C VAL A 122 3.84 -9.75 3.68
N GLU A 123 4.59 -9.69 4.78
CA GLU A 123 4.16 -10.16 6.09
C GLU A 123 4.75 -9.26 7.18
N ALA A 124 3.88 -8.53 7.86
CA ALA A 124 4.26 -7.62 8.93
C ALA A 124 3.06 -7.36 9.85
N PRO A 125 3.28 -7.06 11.14
CA PRO A 125 2.26 -6.39 11.92
C PRO A 125 1.82 -5.11 11.21
N ILE A 126 0.53 -4.83 11.26
CA ILE A 126 -0.08 -3.77 10.45
C ILE A 126 0.51 -2.41 10.82
N GLY A 127 0.80 -2.16 12.10
CA GLY A 127 1.48 -0.94 12.54
C GLY A 127 2.85 -0.78 11.89
N ASP A 128 3.67 -1.83 11.91
CA ASP A 128 5.01 -1.81 11.32
C ASP A 128 4.99 -1.58 9.82
N PHE A 129 4.04 -2.20 9.10
CA PHE A 129 3.84 -1.94 7.68
C PHE A 129 3.59 -0.45 7.39
N PHE A 130 2.83 0.23 8.26
CA PHE A 130 2.56 1.67 8.17
C PHE A 130 3.57 2.51 8.98
N GLY A 131 4.78 2.01 9.28
CA GLY A 131 5.84 2.79 9.94
C GLY A 131 5.56 3.19 11.40
N LEU A 132 4.58 2.56 12.05
CA LEU A 132 4.20 2.76 13.45
C LEU A 132 4.84 1.69 14.33
N ASN A 133 6.17 1.56 14.23
CA ASN A 133 6.92 0.37 14.68
C ASN A 133 6.78 0.03 16.17
N LEU A 134 6.43 1.03 17.00
CA LEU A 134 6.27 0.88 18.45
C LEU A 134 4.81 0.68 18.88
N GLY A 135 3.90 0.38 17.94
CA GLY A 135 2.50 0.08 18.24
C GLY A 135 1.65 1.31 18.60
N GLN A 136 2.15 2.51 18.35
CA GLN A 136 1.47 3.77 18.66
C GLN A 136 1.13 4.51 17.38
N TYR A 137 -0.08 5.08 17.30
CA TYR A 137 -0.43 5.98 16.21
C TYR A 137 0.32 7.29 16.36
N GLN A 138 1.00 7.69 15.29
CA GLN A 138 1.58 9.01 15.15
C GLN A 138 1.12 9.63 13.84
N ILE A 139 0.77 10.91 13.86
CA ILE A 139 0.39 11.61 12.64
C ILE A 139 1.67 11.91 11.86
N TYR A 140 1.76 11.36 10.66
CA TYR A 140 2.87 11.61 9.75
C TYR A 140 2.44 11.41 8.29
N GLN A 141 3.22 11.94 7.38
CA GLN A 141 3.02 11.78 5.94
C GLN A 141 4.37 11.63 5.26
N SER A 142 4.45 10.71 4.30
CA SER A 142 5.53 10.57 3.32
C SER A 142 4.92 10.39 1.93
N ALA A 143 5.77 10.24 0.91
CA ALA A 143 5.32 9.96 -0.46
C ALA A 143 4.48 8.67 -0.59
N TYR A 144 4.78 7.63 0.22
CA TYR A 144 4.16 6.30 0.06
C TYR A 144 3.28 5.87 1.23
N LEU A 145 3.57 6.33 2.46
CA LEU A 145 2.83 5.95 3.66
C LEU A 145 2.42 7.19 4.45
N ALA A 146 1.23 7.15 5.04
CA ALA A 146 0.78 8.20 5.93
C ALA A 146 -0.15 7.65 7.01
N CYS A 147 -0.07 8.25 8.20
CA CYS A 147 -1.10 8.12 9.22
C CYS A 147 -1.75 9.48 9.43
N SER A 148 -2.94 9.66 8.85
CA SER A 148 -3.69 10.92 8.95
C SER A 148 -4.47 11.00 10.28
N PRO A 149 -4.94 12.19 10.69
CA PRO A 149 -5.76 12.34 11.90
C PRO A 149 -6.91 11.33 11.97
N GLY A 150 -7.24 10.89 13.18
CA GLY A 150 -8.27 9.89 13.40
C GLY A 150 -7.85 8.45 13.12
N ARG A 151 -6.54 8.13 13.16
CA ARG A 151 -5.99 6.76 12.99
C ARG A 151 -6.24 6.20 11.58
N SER A 152 -6.05 7.03 10.57
CA SER A 152 -6.24 6.67 9.16
C SER A 152 -4.92 6.24 8.53
N LEU A 153 -4.76 4.95 8.29
CA LEU A 153 -3.55 4.36 7.72
C LEU A 153 -3.67 4.35 6.20
N ASN A 154 -2.76 5.02 5.49
CA ASN A 154 -2.76 5.12 4.02
C ASN A 154 -1.45 4.59 3.43
N CYS A 155 -1.56 3.84 2.35
CA CYS A 155 -0.43 3.33 1.57
C CYS A 155 -0.69 3.55 0.08
N TYR A 156 0.31 4.12 -0.61
CA TYR A 156 0.28 4.53 -2.01
C TYR A 156 1.34 3.82 -2.86
N PHE A 157 1.97 2.78 -2.33
CA PHE A 157 2.82 1.92 -3.15
C PHE A 157 1.98 1.27 -4.26
N ALA A 158 2.47 1.37 -5.50
CA ALA A 158 1.91 0.58 -6.61
C ALA A 158 2.29 -0.90 -6.41
N MET A 159 1.30 -1.79 -6.40
CA MET A 159 1.52 -3.23 -6.22
C MET A 159 0.93 -4.00 -7.42
N PRO A 160 1.73 -4.24 -8.47
CA PRO A 160 1.28 -4.99 -9.63
C PRO A 160 1.10 -6.49 -9.34
N PHE A 161 0.11 -7.10 -9.98
CA PHE A 161 -0.13 -8.54 -10.01
C PHE A 161 -0.58 -8.97 -11.41
N ARG A 162 -0.08 -10.09 -11.92
CA ARG A 162 -0.34 -10.61 -13.27
C ARG A 162 -1.52 -11.56 -13.32
N ARG A 163 -1.63 -12.48 -12.36
CA ARG A 163 -2.74 -13.47 -12.33
C ARG A 163 -3.70 -13.24 -11.18
N SER A 164 -3.18 -12.95 -10.00
CA SER A 164 -4.00 -12.77 -8.81
C SER A 164 -3.27 -12.05 -7.69
N ALA A 165 -4.06 -11.39 -6.85
CA ALA A 165 -3.63 -10.77 -5.62
C ALA A 165 -4.62 -11.08 -4.51
N ARG A 166 -4.11 -11.46 -3.34
CA ARG A 166 -4.90 -11.73 -2.14
C ARG A 166 -4.26 -11.03 -0.95
N ILE A 167 -5.07 -10.35 -0.15
CA ILE A 167 -4.61 -9.69 1.08
C ILE A 167 -5.48 -10.17 2.24
N THR A 168 -4.83 -10.58 3.32
CA THR A 168 -5.48 -11.01 4.55
C THR A 168 -4.97 -10.22 5.74
N VAL A 169 -5.84 -10.07 6.73
CA VAL A 169 -5.53 -9.49 8.04
C VAL A 169 -5.88 -10.51 9.10
N THR A 170 -4.90 -10.91 9.91
CA THR A 170 -5.07 -11.87 11.00
C THR A 170 -4.96 -11.16 12.33
N ASN A 171 -5.92 -11.36 13.23
CA ASN A 171 -5.83 -10.89 14.60
C ASN A 171 -5.09 -11.96 15.43
N GLU A 172 -3.80 -11.77 15.70
CA GLU A 172 -3.01 -12.65 16.55
C GLU A 172 -3.06 -12.22 18.04
N GLY A 173 -3.82 -11.17 18.35
CA GLY A 173 -4.08 -10.70 19.70
C GLY A 173 -5.14 -11.51 20.44
N ALA A 174 -5.21 -11.32 21.75
CA ALA A 174 -6.15 -12.02 22.63
C ALA A 174 -7.55 -11.38 22.69
N GLN A 175 -7.71 -10.17 22.15
CA GLN A 175 -8.98 -9.42 22.19
C GLN A 175 -9.55 -9.23 20.79
N GLN A 176 -10.88 -9.13 20.68
CA GLN A 176 -11.55 -8.95 19.39
C GLN A 176 -11.23 -7.57 18.78
N VAL A 177 -10.91 -7.55 17.48
CA VAL A 177 -10.98 -6.31 16.69
C VAL A 177 -12.44 -5.97 16.47
N GLY A 178 -12.89 -4.91 17.13
CA GLY A 178 -14.27 -4.48 17.11
C GLY A 178 -14.67 -3.93 15.74
N ALA A 179 -13.84 -3.08 15.12
CA ALA A 179 -14.10 -2.56 13.80
C ALA A 179 -12.82 -2.49 12.96
N PHE A 180 -12.80 -3.21 11.84
CA PHE A 180 -11.80 -3.08 10.80
C PHE A 180 -12.46 -2.50 9.55
N TYR A 181 -12.10 -1.26 9.21
CA TYR A 181 -12.55 -0.60 7.99
C TYR A 181 -11.46 -0.68 6.93
N SER A 182 -11.85 -0.91 5.68
CA SER A 182 -10.92 -1.10 4.56
C SER A 182 -11.44 -0.44 3.29
N ASN A 183 -10.53 0.20 2.56
CA ASN A 183 -10.73 0.65 1.18
C ASN A 183 -9.45 0.36 0.40
N ILE A 184 -9.53 -0.50 -0.60
CA ILE A 184 -8.40 -0.88 -1.46
C ILE A 184 -8.78 -0.53 -2.90
N ASP A 185 -8.10 0.49 -3.44
CA ASP A 185 -8.27 0.96 -4.80
C ASP A 185 -7.25 0.29 -5.72
N TYR A 186 -7.73 -0.17 -6.87
CA TYR A 186 -6.92 -0.90 -7.84
C TYR A 186 -7.45 -0.72 -9.26
N MET A 187 -6.58 -1.01 -10.22
CA MET A 187 -6.94 -1.01 -11.64
C MET A 187 -6.72 -2.40 -12.22
N LEU A 188 -7.67 -2.89 -13.01
CA LEU A 188 -7.47 -4.05 -13.86
C LEU A 188 -7.09 -3.61 -15.27
N VAL A 189 -6.08 -4.27 -15.82
CA VAL A 189 -5.50 -3.99 -17.13
C VAL A 189 -5.51 -5.26 -17.97
N GLU A 190 -5.38 -5.12 -19.29
CA GLU A 190 -5.29 -6.28 -20.18
C GLU A 190 -3.99 -7.07 -19.95
N ALA A 191 -2.87 -6.36 -19.77
CA ALA A 191 -1.58 -6.94 -19.47
C ALA A 191 -0.67 -5.93 -18.76
N LEU A 192 0.25 -6.44 -17.94
CA LEU A 192 1.34 -5.67 -17.36
C LEU A 192 2.61 -5.81 -18.21
N PRO A 193 3.46 -4.77 -18.29
CA PRO A 193 4.72 -4.86 -19.01
C PRO A 193 5.63 -5.95 -18.41
N ARG A 194 6.57 -6.47 -19.21
CA ARG A 194 7.40 -7.63 -18.82
C ARG A 194 8.30 -7.37 -17.62
N ASP A 195 8.66 -6.10 -17.41
CA ASP A 195 9.50 -5.61 -16.33
C ASP A 195 8.72 -5.21 -15.06
N ALA A 196 7.39 -5.37 -15.04
CA ALA A 196 6.62 -5.18 -13.82
C ALA A 196 7.07 -6.17 -12.72
N MET A 197 7.45 -5.61 -11.57
CA MET A 197 7.93 -6.31 -10.38
C MET A 197 6.84 -6.44 -9.32
N TYR A 198 7.09 -7.25 -8.29
CA TYR A 198 6.16 -7.49 -7.19
C TYR A 198 6.62 -6.78 -5.93
N PHE A 199 5.67 -6.12 -5.26
CA PHE A 199 5.93 -5.45 -3.99
C PHE A 199 6.17 -6.46 -2.86
N HIS A 200 7.17 -6.22 -2.03
CA HIS A 200 7.51 -7.06 -0.87
C HIS A 200 7.78 -6.17 0.35
N ALA A 201 7.47 -6.70 1.53
CA ALA A 201 7.82 -6.07 2.80
C ALA A 201 8.02 -7.15 3.87
N GLN A 202 9.09 -7.00 4.65
CA GLN A 202 9.49 -7.95 5.68
C GLN A 202 9.47 -7.24 7.03
N TYR A 203 8.92 -7.90 8.04
CA TYR A 203 9.09 -7.50 9.44
C TYR A 203 10.17 -8.36 10.10
N ARG A 204 11.05 -7.70 10.86
CA ARG A 204 12.02 -8.34 11.74
C ARG A 204 12.07 -7.59 13.07
N GLN A 205 12.34 -8.30 14.15
CA GLN A 205 12.49 -7.74 15.49
C GLN A 205 13.55 -8.52 16.28
N ALA A 206 14.31 -7.82 17.11
CA ALA A 206 15.16 -8.40 18.14
C ALA A 206 14.82 -7.82 19.52
N SER A 207 14.71 -8.67 20.54
CA SER A 207 14.52 -8.26 21.94
C SER A 207 15.09 -9.32 22.90
N PRO A 208 16.20 -9.05 23.62
CA PRO A 208 17.04 -7.85 23.48
C PRO A 208 17.75 -7.81 22.12
N CYS A 209 17.98 -6.61 21.59
CA CYS A 209 18.96 -6.40 20.52
C CYS A 209 20.32 -6.19 21.19
N THR A 210 21.15 -7.23 21.23
CA THR A 210 22.44 -7.20 21.94
C THR A 210 23.45 -6.36 21.16
N ALA A 211 23.91 -5.26 21.75
CA ALA A 211 24.98 -4.46 21.16
C ALA A 211 26.28 -5.25 21.07
N ASN A 212 27.01 -5.11 19.96
CA ASN A 212 28.35 -5.65 19.87
C ASN A 212 29.31 -4.80 20.73
N THR A 213 29.74 -5.35 21.87
CA THR A 213 30.74 -4.75 22.75
C THR A 213 32.13 -5.37 22.58
N ALA A 214 32.26 -6.40 21.75
CA ALA A 214 33.48 -7.17 21.56
C ALA A 214 34.15 -6.81 20.22
N GLY A 215 35.34 -6.19 20.32
CA GLY A 215 36.10 -5.75 19.16
C GLY A 215 35.57 -4.44 18.60
N LYS A 216 36.43 -3.42 18.53
CA LYS A 216 36.08 -2.10 17.97
C LYS A 216 35.83 -2.12 16.46
N LEU A 217 36.00 -3.27 15.81
CA LEU A 217 36.03 -3.41 14.36
C LEU A 217 35.00 -4.43 13.90
N ASN A 218 34.28 -4.10 12.84
CA ASN A 218 33.26 -4.95 12.22
C ASN A 218 33.46 -4.98 10.68
N PRO A 219 34.56 -5.57 10.18
CA PRO A 219 34.95 -5.42 8.78
C PRO A 219 34.07 -6.22 7.80
N ASP A 220 33.32 -7.21 8.28
CA ASP A 220 32.54 -8.14 7.44
C ASP A 220 31.03 -8.15 7.79
N GLY A 221 30.58 -7.28 8.70
CA GLY A 221 29.17 -7.11 9.04
C GLY A 221 28.48 -8.32 9.68
N LYS A 222 29.21 -9.38 10.06
CA LYS A 222 28.62 -10.63 10.59
C LYS A 222 27.85 -10.47 11.89
N LEU A 223 28.07 -9.35 12.59
CA LEU A 223 27.43 -9.02 13.85
C LEU A 223 26.28 -8.02 13.68
N ASN A 224 25.95 -7.64 12.44
CA ASN A 224 24.90 -6.69 12.15
C ASN A 224 23.51 -7.27 12.40
N TYR A 225 22.58 -6.40 12.78
CA TYR A 225 21.17 -6.70 12.69
C TYR A 225 20.74 -6.67 11.21
N VAL A 226 20.21 -7.79 10.72
CA VAL A 226 19.69 -7.88 9.35
C VAL A 226 18.26 -7.36 9.33
N TYR A 227 17.99 -6.24 8.66
CA TYR A 227 16.63 -5.72 8.48
C TYR A 227 15.95 -6.26 7.22
N ALA A 228 16.69 -6.48 6.13
CA ALA A 228 16.20 -7.01 4.86
C ALA A 228 17.15 -8.10 4.31
N GLU A 229 16.59 -9.15 3.72
CA GLU A 229 17.34 -10.19 2.99
C GLU A 229 16.42 -10.77 1.92
N ALA A 230 16.89 -10.84 0.68
CA ALA A 230 16.11 -11.38 -0.43
C ALA A 230 17.05 -11.95 -1.50
N ARG A 231 16.54 -12.92 -2.27
CA ARG A 231 17.21 -13.44 -3.46
C ARG A 231 16.34 -13.17 -4.67
N GLY A 232 16.92 -12.54 -5.69
CA GLY A 232 16.24 -12.15 -6.91
C GLY A 232 16.71 -10.77 -7.38
N ARG A 233 16.16 -10.32 -8.51
CA ARG A 233 16.40 -8.98 -9.05
C ARG A 233 15.36 -8.02 -8.47
N GLY A 234 15.76 -6.83 -8.05
CA GLY A 234 14.84 -5.84 -7.48
C GLY A 234 15.56 -4.58 -7.01
N GLN A 235 14.89 -3.81 -6.17
CA GLN A 235 15.39 -2.60 -5.54
C GLN A 235 14.77 -2.44 -4.15
N ILE A 236 15.53 -1.87 -3.21
CA ILE A 236 15.02 -1.49 -1.89
C ILE A 236 14.35 -0.13 -2.02
N LEU A 237 13.10 -0.01 -1.55
CA LEU A 237 12.33 1.24 -1.61
C LEU A 237 12.37 2.05 -0.30
N GLY A 238 12.67 1.41 0.83
CA GLY A 238 12.72 2.09 2.11
C GLY A 238 12.87 1.15 3.30
N CYS A 239 13.11 1.76 4.46
CA CYS A 239 13.19 1.11 5.76
C CYS A 239 12.47 1.99 6.78
N THR A 240 11.66 1.38 7.66
CA THR A 240 11.13 2.03 8.86
C THR A 240 11.72 1.35 10.08
N LEU A 241 12.29 2.11 11.00
CA LEU A 241 12.97 1.60 12.18
C LEU A 241 12.30 2.12 13.45
N GLY A 242 11.98 1.21 14.36
CA GLY A 242 11.58 1.54 15.73
C GLY A 242 12.57 0.93 16.72
N VAL A 243 13.08 1.76 17.63
CA VAL A 243 14.00 1.32 18.69
C VAL A 243 13.44 1.77 20.04
N LEU A 244 13.29 0.81 20.95
CA LEU A 244 13.08 1.09 22.37
C LEU A 244 14.44 0.96 23.06
N LEU A 245 15.04 2.08 23.45
CA LEU A 245 16.28 2.07 24.21
C LEU A 245 15.98 1.66 25.66
N ASN A 246 16.62 0.57 26.10
CA ASN A 246 16.55 0.07 27.47
C ASN A 246 17.94 0.05 28.14
N ALA A 247 18.85 0.91 27.65
CA ALA A 247 20.20 1.11 28.16
C ALA A 247 20.61 2.58 27.96
N ASP A 248 21.59 3.03 28.73
CA ASP A 248 22.14 4.38 28.59
C ASP A 248 23.00 4.50 27.32
N GLY A 249 23.04 5.71 26.76
CA GLY A 249 23.86 6.04 25.59
C GLY A 249 23.07 6.12 24.27
N TRP A 250 23.80 6.46 23.21
CA TRP A 250 23.26 6.56 21.86
C TRP A 250 23.27 5.19 21.16
N MET A 251 22.17 4.83 20.51
CA MET A 251 22.04 3.54 19.81
C MET A 251 22.49 3.57 18.35
N GLY A 252 22.65 4.77 17.77
CA GLY A 252 22.74 4.95 16.32
C GLY A 252 24.14 5.05 15.74
N GLU A 253 25.22 4.79 16.48
CA GLU A 253 26.57 4.77 15.91
C GLU A 253 26.82 3.61 14.92
N GLY A 254 25.86 2.68 14.76
CA GLY A 254 25.99 1.55 13.84
C GLY A 254 25.81 1.97 12.38
N ASP A 255 26.82 1.70 11.56
CA ASP A 255 26.78 1.89 10.10
C ASP A 255 25.80 0.92 9.42
N ASP A 256 25.05 1.38 8.42
CA ASP A 256 24.41 0.47 7.47
C ASP A 256 25.47 -0.20 6.60
N MET A 257 25.31 -1.51 6.36
CA MET A 257 26.14 -2.27 5.42
C MET A 257 25.23 -3.07 4.50
N ILE A 258 25.29 -2.77 3.20
CA ILE A 258 24.46 -3.42 2.18
C ILE A 258 25.31 -4.31 1.29
N PHE A 259 24.90 -5.56 1.21
CA PHE A 259 25.51 -6.62 0.41
C PHE A 259 24.63 -6.86 -0.81
N ILE A 260 25.18 -6.68 -2.00
CA ILE A 260 24.45 -6.80 -3.27
C ILE A 260 25.14 -7.87 -4.10
N ASP A 261 24.42 -8.95 -4.43
CA ASP A 261 24.88 -10.10 -5.22
C ASP A 261 26.08 -10.90 -4.65
N ASP A 262 26.78 -10.39 -3.63
CA ASP A 262 27.87 -11.04 -2.89
C ASP A 262 27.74 -10.78 -1.38
N GLU A 263 27.43 -11.82 -0.61
CA GLU A 263 27.24 -11.76 0.86
C GLU A 263 28.56 -11.62 1.64
N THR A 264 29.72 -11.78 0.99
CA THR A 264 31.03 -11.73 1.67
C THR A 264 31.61 -10.32 1.74
N LYS A 265 31.05 -9.38 0.98
CA LYS A 265 31.60 -8.03 0.82
C LYS A 265 30.50 -6.97 0.70
N PRO A 266 30.37 -6.05 1.67
CA PRO A 266 29.43 -4.94 1.53
C PRO A 266 29.94 -3.98 0.44
N VAL A 267 29.01 -3.46 -0.35
CA VAL A 267 29.30 -2.49 -1.42
C VAL A 267 28.75 -1.09 -1.12
N ILE A 268 27.89 -0.98 -0.12
CA ILE A 268 27.45 0.28 0.49
C ILE A 268 27.75 0.16 1.98
N ILE A 269 28.44 1.17 2.51
CA ILE A 269 28.77 1.29 3.93
C ILE A 269 28.49 2.74 4.32
N GLY A 270 27.63 2.94 5.31
CA GLY A 270 27.31 4.24 5.86
C GLY A 270 28.25 4.66 6.99
N THR A 271 27.78 5.60 7.81
CA THR A 271 28.56 6.22 8.90
C THR A 271 27.84 6.29 10.24
N GLY A 272 26.58 5.85 10.28
CA GLY A 272 25.72 5.91 11.45
C GLY A 272 24.26 5.72 11.04
N SER A 273 23.45 5.27 11.98
CA SER A 273 22.02 5.06 11.79
C SER A 273 21.29 6.39 11.63
N GLU A 274 21.63 7.44 12.39
CA GLU A 274 21.04 8.75 12.12
C GLU A 274 21.41 9.27 10.73
N ASP A 275 22.65 9.04 10.30
CA ASP A 275 23.13 9.50 9.00
C ASP A 275 22.40 8.77 7.86
N TYR A 276 22.15 7.45 8.02
CA TYR A 276 21.34 6.66 7.09
C TYR A 276 19.90 7.20 6.95
N PHE A 277 19.33 7.71 8.04
CA PHE A 277 18.01 8.35 8.06
C PHE A 277 18.07 9.87 7.82
N LEU A 278 19.17 10.37 7.25
CA LEU A 278 19.43 11.79 6.93
C LEU A 278 19.33 12.76 8.11
N GLY A 279 19.49 12.23 9.32
CA GLY A 279 19.78 13.01 10.50
C GLY A 279 21.26 13.37 10.60
N SER A 280 21.64 13.86 11.77
CA SER A 280 23.02 14.00 12.21
C SER A 280 23.02 14.21 13.73
N TRP A 281 24.16 13.98 14.39
CA TRP A 281 24.36 14.29 15.81
C TRP A 281 23.25 13.73 16.71
N ASN A 282 23.01 12.41 16.65
CA ASN A 282 21.95 11.75 17.42
C ASN A 282 20.55 12.32 17.13
N PHE A 283 20.27 12.65 15.86
CA PHE A 283 19.09 13.39 15.39
C PHE A 283 18.93 14.82 15.96
N GLY A 284 20.01 15.44 16.44
CA GLY A 284 20.10 16.91 16.62
C GLY A 284 19.12 17.53 17.63
N GLY A 285 18.70 16.77 18.65
CA GLY A 285 17.63 17.11 19.62
C GLY A 285 17.18 18.58 19.77
N ARG A 286 15.94 18.86 19.34
CA ARG A 286 14.86 19.67 19.97
C ARG A 286 13.63 19.75 19.04
N ASP A 287 13.88 19.72 17.72
CA ASP A 287 12.85 19.93 16.69
C ASP A 287 12.43 18.65 15.92
N GLY A 288 13.10 17.52 16.17
CA GLY A 288 12.78 16.21 15.60
C GLY A 288 13.18 16.03 14.13
N ALA A 289 13.19 14.78 13.66
CA ALA A 289 13.38 14.45 12.24
C ALA A 289 12.07 14.68 11.46
N THR A 290 12.16 15.33 10.30
CA THR A 290 11.01 15.50 9.38
C THR A 290 10.98 14.36 8.35
N PRO A 291 9.80 13.80 8.02
CA PRO A 291 9.69 12.80 6.95
C PRO A 291 10.22 13.32 5.61
N PHE A 292 10.74 12.44 4.76
CA PHE A 292 10.96 12.72 3.34
C PHE A 292 9.63 13.16 2.69
N ALA A 293 9.54 14.45 2.38
CA ALA A 293 8.41 15.07 1.67
C ALA A 293 8.53 14.86 0.16
#